data_AF-A0A913XGW1-F1
#
_entry.id   AF-A0A913XGW1-F1
#
_cell.length_a   1.000
_cell.length_b   1.000
_cell.length_c   1.000
_cell.angle_alpha   90.00
_cell.angle_beta   90.00
_cell.angle_gamma   90.00
#
_symmetry.space_group_name_H-M   'P 1'
#
loop_
_entity.id
_entity.type
_entity.pdbx_description
1 polymer ?
#
loop_
_entity_poly.entity_id
_entity_poly.type
_entity_poly.pdbx_seq_one_letter_code
_entity_poly.pdbx_strand_id
1 'polypeptide(L)'
;MRKFPKLGIYVVMFTHIFKTFARFFLVFFLFIVGFGLGFHILIYNQHPFSTPGRSMLKITMGMLGEFEYDTVYNENEVPAVAWALYVCFLVINCIILMNLLVGLAVDDIKGVQEKAALRRLAMQVDLVLDVEKALPAILRRRFATQREVVYPNKMKYCSIWSFWNTRTTSPARTINEAMNPEKTPIEKLQRQQDNLKDEVTHLNLKLKSVLQHTTQLEIMMKAMMKHHGVSVEDEQKGEDDE
;
A
#
# COMPACT_ATOMS: atom_id res chain seq x y z
N MET A 1 4.11 -31.30 -9.37
CA MET A 1 4.70 -29.94 -9.25
C MET A 1 4.54 -29.28 -7.88
N ARG A 2 3.55 -29.68 -7.05
CA ARG A 2 3.31 -29.15 -5.69
C ARG A 2 4.37 -29.52 -4.63
N LYS A 3 5.33 -30.39 -4.96
CA LYS A 3 6.31 -31.01 -4.05
C LYS A 3 7.68 -30.32 -4.04
N PHE A 4 7.92 -29.29 -4.86
CA PHE A 4 9.16 -28.51 -4.76
C PHE A 4 8.98 -27.39 -3.73
N PRO A 5 9.70 -27.42 -2.59
CA PRO A 5 9.47 -26.52 -1.46
C PRO A 5 9.71 -25.03 -1.78
N LYS A 6 10.37 -24.70 -2.90
CA LYS A 6 10.48 -23.30 -3.37
C LYS A 6 9.30 -22.89 -4.26
N LEU A 7 8.88 -23.73 -5.22
CA LEU A 7 7.82 -23.40 -6.19
C LEU A 7 6.40 -23.56 -5.63
N GLY A 8 6.16 -24.55 -4.75
CA GLY A 8 4.83 -24.83 -4.21
C GLY A 8 4.23 -23.65 -3.44
N ILE A 9 5.07 -22.86 -2.79
CA ILE A 9 4.68 -21.69 -2.00
C ILE A 9 4.16 -20.57 -2.91
N TYR A 10 4.90 -20.25 -3.98
CA TYR A 10 4.51 -19.22 -4.95
C TYR A 10 3.23 -19.62 -5.70
N VAL A 11 3.06 -20.89 -6.05
CA VAL A 11 1.84 -21.37 -6.72
C VAL A 11 0.62 -21.24 -5.81
N VAL A 12 0.74 -21.57 -4.52
CA VAL A 12 -0.35 -21.41 -3.55
C VAL A 12 -0.69 -19.93 -3.35
N MET A 13 0.31 -19.05 -3.25
CA MET A 13 0.10 -17.61 -3.13
C MET A 13 -0.54 -17.02 -4.39
N PHE A 14 -0.04 -17.37 -5.58
CA PHE A 14 -0.61 -16.96 -6.87
C PHE A 14 -2.06 -17.38 -7.00
N THR A 15 -2.40 -18.63 -6.65
CA THR A 15 -3.78 -19.11 -6.72
C THR A 15 -4.70 -18.31 -5.78
N HIS A 16 -4.19 -17.89 -4.63
CA HIS A 16 -4.94 -17.07 -3.68
C HIS A 16 -5.19 -15.66 -4.22
N ILE A 17 -4.16 -15.01 -4.76
CA ILE A 17 -4.25 -13.69 -5.39
C ILE A 17 -5.15 -13.74 -6.62
N PHE A 18 -5.01 -14.77 -7.46
CA PHE A 18 -5.83 -14.98 -8.64
C PHE A 18 -7.31 -15.16 -8.26
N LYS A 19 -7.62 -15.86 -7.16
CA LYS A 19 -9.00 -15.99 -6.67
C LYS A 19 -9.57 -14.65 -6.21
N THR A 20 -8.77 -13.84 -5.53
CA THR A 20 -9.15 -12.47 -5.17
C THR A 20 -9.41 -11.64 -6.42
N PHE A 21 -8.46 -11.62 -7.36
CA PHE A 21 -8.58 -10.93 -8.65
C PHE A 21 -9.82 -11.38 -9.43
N ALA A 22 -10.08 -12.68 -9.55
CA ALA A 22 -11.22 -13.22 -10.27
C ALA A 22 -12.57 -12.76 -9.70
N ARG A 23 -12.66 -12.58 -8.37
CA ARG A 23 -13.87 -12.05 -7.72
C ARG A 23 -14.15 -10.60 -8.14
N PHE A 24 -13.10 -9.79 -8.30
CA PHE A 24 -13.21 -8.40 -8.76
C PHE A 24 -13.35 -8.29 -10.29
N PHE A 25 -12.74 -9.21 -11.04
CA PHE A 25 -12.82 -9.30 -12.49
C PHE A 25 -14.26 -9.41 -13.02
N LEU A 26 -15.19 -9.93 -12.21
CA LEU A 26 -16.60 -10.01 -12.57
C LEU A 26 -17.20 -8.64 -12.88
N VAL A 27 -16.82 -7.60 -12.14
CA VAL A 27 -17.27 -6.22 -12.39
C VAL A 27 -16.72 -5.70 -13.72
N PHE A 28 -15.44 -5.94 -14.00
CA PHE A 28 -14.83 -5.60 -15.30
C PHE A 28 -15.52 -6.32 -16.45
N PHE A 29 -15.84 -7.60 -16.29
CA PHE A 29 -16.52 -8.40 -17.30
C PHE A 29 -17.89 -7.82 -17.67
N LEU A 30 -18.67 -7.34 -16.70
CA LEU A 30 -19.96 -6.69 -16.95
C LEU A 30 -19.82 -5.42 -17.81
N PHE A 31 -18.79 -4.60 -17.56
CA PHE A 31 -18.51 -3.43 -18.36
C PHE A 31 -18.03 -3.78 -19.78
N ILE A 32 -17.19 -4.80 -19.93
CA ILE A 32 -16.72 -5.27 -21.25
C ILE A 32 -17.91 -5.73 -22.10
N VAL A 33 -18.84 -6.50 -21.53
CA VAL A 33 -20.04 -6.96 -22.23
C VAL A 33 -20.97 -5.78 -22.55
N GLY A 34 -21.27 -4.93 -21.57
CA GLY A 34 -22.21 -3.81 -21.74
C GLY A 34 -21.76 -2.80 -22.78
N PHE A 35 -20.53 -2.30 -22.67
CA PHE A 35 -19.97 -1.37 -23.65
C PHE A 35 -19.64 -2.07 -24.97
N GLY A 36 -19.08 -3.30 -24.93
CA GLY A 36 -18.74 -4.05 -26.14
C GLY A 36 -19.94 -4.30 -27.06
N LEU A 37 -21.08 -4.70 -26.48
CA LEU A 37 -22.32 -4.85 -27.25
C LEU A 37 -22.92 -3.49 -27.65
N GLY A 38 -22.86 -2.48 -26.78
CA GLY A 38 -23.31 -1.12 -27.08
C GLY A 38 -22.62 -0.54 -28.32
N PHE A 39 -21.29 -0.60 -28.38
CA PHE A 39 -20.52 -0.15 -29.54
C PHE A 39 -20.67 -1.06 -30.76
N HIS A 40 -20.83 -2.37 -30.57
CA HIS A 40 -21.13 -3.29 -31.67
C HIS A 40 -22.41 -2.88 -32.41
N ILE A 41 -23.47 -2.55 -31.67
CA ILE A 41 -24.76 -2.16 -32.27
C ILE A 41 -24.66 -0.77 -32.91
N LEU A 42 -24.04 0.20 -32.23
CA LEU A 42 -23.98 1.59 -32.69
C LEU A 42 -23.03 1.82 -33.87
N ILE A 43 -21.93 1.06 -33.95
CA ILE A 43 -20.85 1.28 -34.91
C ILE A 43 -20.51 -0.03 -35.64
N TYR A 44 -21.52 -0.86 -35.94
CA TYR A 44 -21.34 -2.17 -36.56
C TYR A 44 -20.60 -2.12 -37.91
N ASN A 45 -20.71 -1.00 -38.63
CA ASN A 45 -20.11 -0.80 -39.94
C ASN A 45 -18.57 -0.62 -39.88
N GLN A 46 -18.01 -0.43 -38.68
CA GLN A 46 -16.57 -0.29 -38.51
C GLN A 46 -15.90 -1.65 -38.30
N HIS A 47 -14.78 -1.89 -38.96
CA HIS A 47 -14.08 -3.17 -38.93
C HIS A 47 -13.75 -3.68 -37.50
N PRO A 48 -13.32 -2.83 -36.54
CA PRO A 48 -13.06 -3.24 -35.15
C PRO A 48 -14.33 -3.66 -34.38
N PHE A 49 -15.51 -3.21 -34.81
CA PHE A 49 -16.79 -3.44 -34.15
C PHE A 49 -17.74 -4.35 -34.97
N SER A 50 -17.24 -4.94 -36.05
CA SER A 50 -18.01 -5.79 -36.98
C SER A 50 -18.57 -7.06 -36.35
N THR A 51 -17.92 -7.59 -35.32
CA THR A 51 -18.36 -8.80 -34.61
C THR A 51 -18.35 -8.53 -33.11
N PRO A 52 -19.29 -9.09 -32.33
CA PRO A 52 -19.38 -8.81 -30.90
C PRO A 52 -18.10 -9.19 -30.15
N GLY A 53 -17.43 -10.28 -30.54
CA GLY A 53 -16.14 -10.67 -29.97
C GLY A 53 -15.01 -9.67 -30.25
N ARG A 54 -14.95 -9.11 -31.46
CA ARG A 54 -13.97 -8.05 -31.79
C ARG A 54 -14.28 -6.75 -31.05
N SER A 55 -15.55 -6.38 -30.93
CA SER A 55 -15.98 -5.22 -30.15
C SER A 55 -15.55 -5.36 -28.69
N MET A 56 -15.79 -6.51 -28.07
CA MET A 56 -15.36 -6.77 -26.70
C MET A 56 -13.83 -6.72 -26.54
N LEU A 57 -13.07 -7.22 -27.52
CA LEU A 57 -11.62 -7.12 -27.52
C LEU A 57 -11.14 -5.66 -27.65
N LYS A 58 -11.77 -4.88 -28.54
CA LYS A 58 -11.46 -3.45 -28.70
C LYS A 58 -11.77 -2.66 -27.43
N ILE A 59 -12.87 -2.96 -26.74
CA ILE A 59 -13.20 -2.37 -25.44
C ILE A 59 -12.22 -2.80 -24.36
N THR A 60 -11.74 -4.05 -24.38
CA THR A 60 -10.69 -4.51 -23.45
C THR A 60 -9.37 -3.76 -23.66
N MET A 61 -8.96 -3.53 -24.91
CA MET A 61 -7.80 -2.70 -25.23
C MET A 61 -8.01 -1.24 -24.80
N GLY A 62 -9.20 -0.69 -25.02
CA GLY A 62 -9.59 0.62 -24.50
C GLY A 62 -9.52 0.70 -22.97
N MET A 63 -9.85 -0.38 -22.25
CA MET A 63 -9.69 -0.44 -20.79
C MET A 63 -8.22 -0.38 -20.36
N LEU A 64 -7.31 -0.95 -21.16
CA LEU A 64 -5.86 -0.88 -20.93
C LEU A 64 -5.25 0.48 -21.29
N GLY A 65 -6.04 1.40 -21.85
CA GLY A 65 -5.62 2.75 -22.22
C GLY A 65 -5.26 2.93 -23.70
N GLU A 66 -5.47 1.91 -24.53
CA GLU A 66 -5.26 2.01 -25.98
C GLU A 66 -6.48 2.62 -26.67
N PHE A 67 -6.43 3.94 -26.89
CA PHE A 67 -7.47 4.69 -27.59
C PHE A 67 -7.00 5.10 -28.98
N GLU A 68 -7.48 4.40 -30.00
CA GLU A 68 -7.28 4.82 -31.39
C GLU A 68 -8.53 5.56 -31.88
N TYR A 69 -8.43 6.89 -31.89
CA TYR A 69 -9.48 7.78 -32.38
C TYR A 69 -9.55 7.79 -33.92
N ASP A 70 -8.38 7.94 -34.56
CA ASP A 70 -8.28 8.24 -35.99
C ASP A 70 -8.77 7.12 -36.91
N THR A 71 -8.68 5.86 -36.47
CA THR A 71 -9.01 4.69 -37.29
C THR A 71 -10.46 4.24 -37.16
N VAL A 72 -11.17 4.71 -36.12
CA VAL A 72 -12.52 4.23 -35.79
C VAL A 72 -13.61 5.24 -36.16
N TYR A 73 -13.32 6.53 -36.07
CA TYR A 73 -14.34 7.58 -36.15
C TYR A 73 -14.23 8.51 -37.36
N ASN A 74 -13.13 8.46 -38.13
CA ASN A 74 -12.93 9.34 -39.30
C ASN A 74 -13.45 8.76 -40.63
N GLU A 75 -13.59 7.44 -40.76
CA GLU A 75 -13.89 6.81 -42.06
C GLU A 75 -15.38 6.71 -42.40
N ASN A 76 -16.29 6.81 -41.41
CA ASN A 76 -17.74 6.70 -41.62
C ASN A 76 -18.51 7.69 -40.75
N GLU A 77 -19.72 8.08 -41.16
CA GLU A 77 -20.64 8.86 -40.34
C GLU A 77 -21.03 8.08 -39.08
N VAL A 78 -20.59 8.59 -37.92
CA VAL A 78 -20.84 7.96 -36.62
C VAL A 78 -22.02 8.65 -35.94
N PRO A 79 -23.03 7.92 -35.43
CA PRO A 79 -24.17 8.52 -34.73
C PRO A 79 -23.72 9.39 -33.55
N ALA A 80 -24.38 10.53 -33.32
CA ALA A 80 -24.09 11.41 -32.16
C ALA A 80 -24.15 10.67 -30.82
N VAL A 81 -25.01 9.65 -30.72
CA VAL A 81 -25.15 8.79 -29.52
C VAL A 81 -23.88 7.98 -29.25
N ALA A 82 -23.12 7.61 -30.28
CA ALA A 82 -21.86 6.89 -30.12
C ALA A 82 -20.77 7.74 -29.49
N TRP A 83 -20.73 9.03 -29.84
CA TRP A 83 -19.85 9.99 -29.19
C TRP A 83 -20.16 10.15 -27.70
N ALA A 84 -21.45 10.25 -27.35
CA ALA A 84 -21.88 10.30 -25.95
C ALA A 84 -21.51 9.01 -25.19
N LEU A 85 -21.73 7.84 -25.81
CA LEU A 85 -21.36 6.54 -25.23
C LEU A 85 -19.83 6.42 -25.04
N TYR A 86 -19.04 6.93 -25.99
CA TYR A 86 -17.58 6.95 -25.93
C TYR A 86 -17.05 7.82 -24.80
N VAL A 87 -17.55 9.04 -24.64
CA VAL A 87 -17.18 9.89 -23.51
C VAL A 87 -17.57 9.26 -22.17
N CYS A 88 -18.77 8.68 -22.08
CA CYS A 88 -19.22 7.95 -20.89
C CYS A 88 -18.28 6.78 -20.55
N PHE A 89 -17.89 5.99 -21.56
CA PHE A 89 -16.92 4.91 -21.43
C PHE A 89 -15.56 5.41 -20.92
N LEU A 90 -15.03 6.50 -21.48
CA LEU A 90 -13.76 7.09 -21.05
C LEU A 90 -13.80 7.54 -19.58
N VAL A 91 -14.86 8.24 -19.17
CA VAL A 91 -15.02 8.72 -17.79
C VAL A 91 -15.09 7.53 -16.82
N ILE A 92 -15.90 6.51 -17.14
CA ILE A 92 -16.02 5.31 -16.31
C ILE A 92 -14.69 4.54 -16.27
N ASN A 93 -14.00 4.39 -17.39
CA ASN A 93 -12.73 3.67 -17.44
C ASN A 93 -11.62 4.40 -16.66
N CYS A 94 -11.45 5.70 -16.88
CA CYS A 94 -10.42 6.49 -16.21
C CYS A 94 -10.71 6.70 -14.71
N ILE A 95 -11.97 6.90 -14.31
CA ILE A 95 -12.32 7.18 -12.91
C ILE A 95 -12.57 5.91 -12.12
N ILE A 96 -13.30 4.94 -12.66
CA ILE A 96 -13.70 3.75 -11.88
C ILE A 96 -12.66 2.65 -12.02
N LEU A 97 -12.25 2.31 -13.25
CA LEU A 97 -11.44 1.11 -13.47
C LEU A 97 -9.98 1.30 -13.03
N MET A 98 -9.36 2.43 -13.36
CA MET A 98 -7.99 2.72 -12.88
C MET A 98 -7.93 2.87 -11.35
N ASN A 99 -8.88 3.57 -10.75
CA ASN A 99 -8.89 3.75 -9.29
C ASN A 99 -9.26 2.48 -8.54
N LEU A 100 -10.16 1.64 -9.08
CA LEU A 100 -10.48 0.34 -8.49
C LEU A 100 -9.31 -0.63 -8.59
N LEU A 101 -8.59 -0.65 -9.72
CA LEU A 101 -7.46 -1.55 -9.93
C LEU A 101 -6.26 -1.15 -9.04
N VAL A 102 -5.98 0.15 -8.92
CA VAL A 102 -4.96 0.67 -8.01
C VAL A 102 -5.39 0.49 -6.55
N GLY A 103 -6.64 0.79 -6.20
CA GLY A 103 -7.17 0.60 -4.85
C GLY A 103 -7.12 -0.86 -4.39
N LEU A 104 -7.49 -1.79 -5.27
CA LEU A 104 -7.38 -3.23 -5.00
C LEU A 104 -5.94 -3.70 -4.91
N ALA A 105 -5.07 -3.28 -5.83
CA ALA A 105 -3.66 -3.67 -5.78
C ALA A 105 -3.01 -3.19 -4.47
N VAL A 106 -3.36 -2.00 -3.99
CA VAL A 106 -2.86 -1.43 -2.74
C VAL A 106 -3.45 -2.12 -1.49
N ASP A 107 -4.73 -2.49 -1.51
CA ASP A 107 -5.33 -3.21 -0.38
C ASP A 107 -4.87 -4.68 -0.31
N ASP A 108 -4.77 -5.35 -1.47
CA ASP A 108 -4.33 -6.74 -1.53
C ASP A 108 -2.83 -6.87 -1.22
N ILE A 109 -1.99 -5.90 -1.64
CA ILE A 109 -0.56 -5.91 -1.25
C ILE A 109 -0.38 -5.71 0.26
N LYS A 110 -1.15 -4.80 0.88
CA LYS A 110 -1.10 -4.60 2.35
C LYS A 110 -1.54 -5.86 3.09
N GLY A 111 -2.68 -6.45 2.71
CA GLY A 111 -3.21 -7.65 3.34
C GLY A 111 -2.33 -8.90 3.14
N VAL A 112 -1.67 -9.02 1.98
CA VAL A 112 -0.71 -10.09 1.71
C VAL A 112 0.59 -9.86 2.47
N GLN A 113 1.12 -8.64 2.52
CA GLN A 113 2.40 -8.34 3.17
C GLN A 113 2.33 -8.58 4.69
N GLU A 114 1.22 -8.21 5.33
CA GLU A 114 0.98 -8.48 6.77
C GLU A 114 0.96 -9.99 7.08
N LYS A 115 0.34 -10.78 6.19
CA LYS A 115 0.20 -12.23 6.38
C LYS A 115 1.38 -13.04 5.83
N ALA A 116 2.19 -12.46 4.95
CA ALA A 116 3.27 -13.17 4.26
C ALA A 116 4.41 -13.55 5.20
N ALA A 117 4.77 -12.69 6.16
CA ALA A 117 5.82 -12.98 7.13
C ALA A 117 5.45 -14.20 8.01
N LEU A 118 4.24 -14.18 8.57
CA LEU A 118 3.69 -15.29 9.35
C LEU A 118 3.53 -16.56 8.52
N ARG A 119 2.99 -16.43 7.30
CA ARG A 119 2.77 -17.59 6.41
C ARG A 119 4.08 -18.21 5.93
N ARG A 120 5.14 -17.42 5.74
CA ARG A 120 6.49 -17.90 5.45
C ARG A 120 7.06 -18.67 6.64
N LEU A 121 6.92 -18.14 7.86
CA LEU A 121 7.38 -18.81 9.08
C LEU A 121 6.65 -20.14 9.29
N ALA A 122 5.32 -20.14 9.17
CA ALA A 122 4.50 -21.34 9.29
C ALA A 122 4.95 -22.42 8.28
N MET A 123 5.21 -22.05 7.04
CA MET A 123 5.70 -22.99 6.02
C MET A 123 7.09 -23.57 6.34
N GLN A 124 7.98 -22.77 6.94
CA GLN A 124 9.28 -23.27 7.39
C GLN A 124 9.12 -24.29 8.53
N VAL A 125 8.22 -24.00 9.47
CA VAL A 125 7.91 -24.90 10.59
C VAL A 125 7.30 -26.21 10.07
N ASP A 126 6.30 -26.13 9.18
CA ASP A 126 5.66 -27.33 8.60
C ASP A 126 6.68 -28.20 7.85
N LEU A 127 7.56 -27.57 7.05
CA LEU A 127 8.62 -28.31 6.34
C LEU A 127 9.58 -29.00 7.31
N VAL A 128 10.00 -28.31 8.39
CA VAL A 128 10.88 -28.88 9.40
C VAL A 128 10.19 -30.04 10.11
N LEU A 129 8.91 -29.90 10.46
CA LEU A 129 8.12 -30.95 11.11
C LEU A 129 7.92 -32.17 10.19
N ASP A 130 7.67 -31.96 8.91
CA ASP A 130 7.54 -33.06 7.94
C ASP A 130 8.86 -33.82 7.77
N VAL A 131 9.99 -33.11 7.72
CA VAL A 131 11.32 -33.72 7.68
C VAL A 131 11.63 -34.46 8.99
N GLU A 132 11.29 -33.88 10.14
CA GLU A 132 11.50 -34.51 11.45
C GLU A 132 10.66 -35.77 11.62
N LYS A 133 9.41 -35.77 11.14
CA LYS A 133 8.54 -36.95 11.15
C LYS A 133 9.03 -38.04 10.21
N ALA A 134 9.61 -37.68 9.06
CA ALA A 134 10.18 -38.62 8.11
C ALA A 134 11.53 -39.22 8.55
N LEU A 135 12.21 -38.60 9.54
CA LEU A 135 13.51 -39.05 10.04
C LEU A 135 13.38 -40.25 11.00
N PRO A 136 14.21 -41.31 10.83
CA PRO A 136 14.25 -42.42 11.76
C PRO A 136 14.63 -41.98 13.18
N ALA A 137 14.05 -42.63 14.20
CA ALA A 137 14.25 -42.28 15.61
C ALA A 137 15.73 -42.21 16.04
N ILE A 138 16.60 -43.00 15.40
CA ILE A 138 18.05 -43.04 15.63
C ILE A 138 18.71 -41.73 15.18
N LEU A 139 18.35 -41.21 14.00
CA LEU A 139 18.86 -39.92 13.52
C LEU A 139 18.27 -38.76 14.30
N ARG A 140 16.98 -38.82 14.66
CA ARG A 140 16.34 -37.79 15.48
C ARG A 140 17.05 -37.62 16.81
N ARG A 141 17.43 -38.71 17.49
CA ARG A 141 18.17 -38.66 18.76
C ARG A 141 19.60 -38.14 18.61
N ARG A 142 20.23 -38.37 17.45
CA ARG A 142 21.61 -37.97 17.17
C ARG A 142 21.75 -36.52 16.69
N PHE A 143 20.75 -36.00 15.97
CA PHE A 143 20.77 -34.65 15.39
C PHE A 143 19.94 -33.62 16.17
N ALA A 144 19.19 -34.04 17.20
CA ALA A 144 18.46 -33.12 18.08
C ALA A 144 19.43 -32.34 18.98
N THR A 145 19.94 -31.22 18.49
CA THR A 145 20.70 -30.25 19.28
C THR A 145 19.73 -29.35 20.03
N GLN A 146 19.61 -29.51 21.35
CA GLN A 146 18.69 -28.71 22.17
C GLN A 146 19.20 -27.31 22.54
N ARG A 147 20.50 -27.05 22.38
CA ARG A 147 21.11 -25.79 22.81
C ARG A 147 22.15 -25.33 21.80
N GLU A 148 21.97 -24.12 21.28
CA GLU A 148 22.92 -23.46 20.39
C GLU A 148 23.45 -22.19 21.09
N VAL A 149 24.78 -22.04 21.18
CA VAL A 149 25.43 -20.86 21.78
C VAL A 149 25.91 -19.96 20.64
N VAL A 150 25.30 -18.77 20.53
CA VAL A 150 25.60 -17.79 19.48
C VAL A 150 26.60 -16.76 20.01
N TYR A 151 27.73 -16.57 19.31
CA TYR A 151 28.73 -15.55 19.64
C TYR A 151 28.64 -14.38 18.65
N PRO A 152 28.04 -13.23 19.04
CA PRO A 152 27.69 -12.15 18.11
C PRO A 152 28.88 -11.37 17.53
N ASN A 153 30.04 -11.36 18.21
CA ASN A 153 31.21 -10.56 17.81
C ASN A 153 32.40 -11.38 17.30
N LYS A 154 32.22 -12.65 16.92
CA LYS A 154 33.30 -13.42 16.28
C LYS A 154 33.17 -13.36 14.76
N MET A 155 34.09 -12.66 14.11
CA MET A 155 34.23 -12.65 12.66
C MET A 155 34.65 -14.04 12.19
N LYS A 156 33.79 -14.74 11.43
CA LYS A 156 34.18 -15.99 10.78
C LYS A 156 35.03 -15.66 9.56
N TYR A 157 36.18 -16.32 9.42
CA TYR A 157 36.98 -16.28 8.20
C TYR A 157 36.11 -16.77 7.02
N CYS A 158 35.90 -15.90 6.04
CA CYS A 158 35.20 -16.22 4.80
C CYS A 158 36.10 -17.08 3.90
N SER A 159 35.91 -18.39 3.92
CA SER A 159 36.30 -19.24 2.79
C SER A 159 35.18 -19.20 1.74
N ILE A 160 35.54 -19.37 0.46
CA ILE A 160 34.68 -19.40 -0.73
C ILE A 160 33.46 -20.34 -0.58
N TRP A 161 33.54 -21.27 0.37
CA TRP A 161 32.44 -22.15 0.77
C TRP A 161 31.30 -21.47 1.56
N SER A 162 31.49 -20.25 2.08
CA SER A 162 30.44 -19.52 2.82
C SER A 162 29.31 -19.04 1.90
N PHE A 163 29.61 -18.84 0.61
CA PHE A 163 28.62 -18.45 -0.41
C PHE A 163 27.57 -19.54 -0.65
N TRP A 164 27.95 -20.82 -0.55
CA TRP A 164 27.03 -21.95 -0.73
C TRP A 164 26.35 -22.39 0.58
N ASN A 165 26.86 -21.93 1.73
CA ASN A 165 26.40 -22.36 3.05
C ASN A 165 25.73 -21.22 3.83
N THR A 166 24.74 -20.55 3.24
CA THR A 166 23.94 -19.47 3.86
C THR A 166 22.96 -19.98 4.94
N ARG A 167 23.27 -21.09 5.62
CA ARG A 167 22.49 -21.60 6.77
C ARG A 167 22.95 -21.09 8.13
N THR A 168 23.94 -20.18 8.19
CA THR A 168 24.52 -19.73 9.47
C THR A 168 23.97 -18.42 9.99
N THR A 169 22.78 -17.98 9.57
CA THR A 169 21.99 -17.05 10.39
C THR A 169 21.23 -17.89 11.41
N SER A 170 21.51 -17.69 12.70
CA SER A 170 20.85 -18.41 13.79
C SER A 170 19.33 -18.34 13.60
N PRO A 171 18.60 -19.46 13.71
CA PRO A 171 17.14 -19.49 13.60
C PRO A 171 16.46 -18.49 14.54
N ALA A 172 17.04 -18.29 15.74
CA ALA A 172 16.54 -17.32 16.71
C ALA A 172 16.56 -15.88 16.17
N ARG A 173 17.54 -15.52 15.33
CA ARG A 173 17.66 -14.18 14.75
C ARG A 173 16.61 -13.95 13.66
N THR A 174 16.38 -14.95 12.81
CA THR A 174 15.34 -14.90 11.76
C THR A 174 13.93 -14.92 12.36
N ILE A 175 13.73 -15.64 13.46
CA ILE A 175 12.47 -15.63 14.22
C ILE A 175 12.27 -14.29 14.93
N ASN A 176 13.32 -13.70 15.52
CA ASN A 176 13.23 -12.38 16.16
C ASN A 176 12.93 -11.27 15.13
N GLU A 177 13.58 -11.32 13.96
CA GLU A 177 13.31 -10.41 12.83
C GLU A 177 11.91 -10.60 12.24
N ALA A 178 11.36 -11.83 12.25
CA ALA A 178 9.98 -12.08 11.82
C ALA A 178 8.93 -11.71 12.89
N MET A 179 9.29 -11.78 14.18
CA MET A 179 8.44 -11.39 15.31
C MET A 179 8.41 -9.88 15.52
N ASN A 180 9.51 -9.19 15.16
CA ASN A 180 9.62 -7.75 15.08
C ASN A 180 9.90 -7.34 13.63
N PRO A 181 8.89 -7.45 12.73
CA PRO A 181 9.08 -7.03 11.35
C PRO A 181 9.55 -5.58 11.33
N GLU A 182 10.62 -5.31 10.56
CA GLU A 182 11.11 -3.96 10.40
C GLU A 182 9.96 -3.09 9.87
N LYS A 183 9.54 -2.11 10.67
CA LYS A 183 8.40 -1.23 10.38
C LYS A 183 8.50 -0.75 8.94
N THR A 184 7.43 -0.94 8.17
CA THR A 184 7.41 -0.52 6.77
C THR A 184 7.80 0.96 6.66
N PRO A 185 8.43 1.42 5.56
CA PRO A 185 8.81 2.82 5.40
C PRO A 185 7.66 3.78 5.67
N ILE A 186 6.44 3.37 5.32
CA ILE A 186 5.19 4.12 5.55
C ILE A 186 4.88 4.23 7.05
N GLU A 187 5.04 3.16 7.83
CA GLU A 187 4.80 3.18 9.28
C GLU A 187 5.86 4.02 10.03
N LYS A 188 7.11 4.04 9.54
CA LYS A 188 8.15 4.95 10.05
C LYS A 188 7.77 6.41 9.79
N LEU A 189 7.31 6.73 8.58
CA LEU A 189 6.85 8.09 8.22
C LEU A 189 5.62 8.51 9.03
N GLN A 190 4.67 7.61 9.25
CA GLN A 190 3.46 7.89 10.02
C GLN A 190 3.80 8.20 11.49
N ARG A 191 4.72 7.44 12.11
CA ARG A 191 5.22 7.75 13.45
C ARG A 191 5.99 9.06 13.52
N GLN A 192 6.77 9.41 12.50
CA GLN A 192 7.44 10.71 12.45
C GLN A 192 6.41 11.85 12.37
N GLN A 193 5.33 11.66 11.61
CA GLN A 193 4.25 12.63 11.49
C GLN A 193 3.46 12.77 12.79
N ASP A 194 3.19 11.68 13.50
CA ASP A 194 2.53 11.69 14.81
C ASP A 194 3.41 12.39 15.87
N ASN A 195 4.70 12.05 15.93
CA ASN A 195 5.64 12.70 16.85
C ASN A 195 5.75 14.21 16.57
N LEU A 196 5.80 14.61 15.30
CA LEU A 196 5.85 16.01 14.91
C LEU A 196 4.56 16.74 15.31
N LYS A 197 3.40 16.11 15.14
CA LYS A 197 2.11 16.66 15.55
C LYS A 197 2.06 16.91 17.05
N ASP A 198 2.49 15.94 17.85
CA ASP A 198 2.57 16.08 19.31
C ASP A 198 3.52 17.22 19.71
N GLU A 199 4.67 17.34 19.05
CA GLU A 199 5.62 18.44 19.31
C GLU A 199 5.03 19.81 18.96
N VAL A 200 4.31 19.94 17.83
CA VAL A 200 3.60 21.18 17.46
C VAL A 200 2.49 21.52 18.46
N THR A 201 1.73 20.55 18.95
CA THR A 201 0.69 20.82 19.96
C THR A 201 1.31 21.29 21.27
N HIS A 202 2.41 20.67 21.69
CA HIS A 202 3.13 21.06 22.90
C HIS A 202 3.76 22.46 22.78
N LEU A 203 4.31 22.81 21.61
CA LEU A 203 4.80 24.17 21.33
C LEU A 203 3.67 25.20 21.39
N ASN A 204 2.51 24.92 20.80
CA ASN A 204 1.36 25.82 20.89
C ASN A 204 0.89 26.05 22.32
N LEU A 205 0.86 25.01 23.16
CA LEU A 205 0.53 25.14 24.58
C LEU A 205 1.56 26.01 25.32
N LYS A 206 2.84 25.80 25.08
CA LYS A 206 3.91 26.65 25.64
C LYS A 206 3.79 28.09 25.19
N LEU A 207 3.54 28.34 23.91
CA LEU A 207 3.38 29.68 23.37
C LEU A 207 2.18 30.40 24.00
N LYS A 208 1.06 29.69 24.17
CA LYS A 208 -0.12 30.21 24.88
C LYS A 208 0.19 30.57 26.34
N SER A 209 0.95 29.74 27.03
CA SER A 209 1.41 30.03 28.40
C SER A 209 2.33 31.26 28.45
N VAL A 210 3.24 31.41 27.49
CA VAL A 210 4.13 32.58 27.39
C VAL A 210 3.33 33.86 27.15
N LEU A 211 2.35 33.83 26.23
CA LEU A 211 1.46 34.97 25.99
C LEU A 211 0.66 35.35 27.25
N GLN A 212 0.20 34.36 28.02
CA GLN A 212 -0.45 34.63 29.30
C GLN A 212 0.50 35.31 30.29
N HIS A 213 1.74 34.86 30.39
CA HIS A 213 2.74 35.53 31.24
C HIS A 213 3.04 36.96 30.79
N THR A 214 3.16 37.22 29.48
CA THR A 214 3.40 38.59 28.99
C THR A 214 2.23 39.52 29.29
N THR A 215 0.99 39.05 29.13
CA THR A 215 -0.20 39.85 29.48
C THR A 215 -0.29 40.13 30.98
N GLN A 216 0.05 39.16 31.84
CA GLN A 216 0.09 39.37 33.29
C GLN A 216 1.17 40.38 33.69
N LEU A 217 2.35 40.31 33.07
CA LEU A 217 3.42 41.28 33.29
C LEU A 217 2.99 42.70 32.87
N GLU A 218 2.30 42.84 31.75
CA GLU A 218 1.77 44.14 31.30
C GLU A 218 0.78 44.72 32.32
N ILE A 219 -0.15 43.91 32.84
CA ILE A 219 -1.13 44.33 33.85
C ILE A 219 -0.43 44.71 35.16
N MET A 220 0.54 43.90 35.61
CA MET A 220 1.31 44.18 36.84
C MET A 220 2.13 45.46 36.70
N MET A 221 2.75 45.68 35.53
CA MET A 221 3.51 46.89 35.22
C MET A 221 2.61 48.13 35.21
N LYS A 222 1.43 48.05 34.56
CA LYS A 222 0.42 49.12 34.59
C LYS A 222 -0.06 49.42 36.02
N ALA A 223 -0.29 48.41 36.85
CA ALA A 223 -0.67 48.59 38.24
C ALA A 223 0.45 49.24 39.09
N MET A 224 1.70 48.86 38.88
CA MET A 224 2.86 49.42 39.57
C MET A 224 3.12 50.89 39.17
N MET A 225 2.98 51.21 37.88
CA MET A 225 3.07 52.58 37.35
C MET A 225 1.99 53.48 37.95
N LYS A 226 0.75 52.97 38.04
CA LYS A 226 -0.36 53.68 38.69
C LYS A 226 -0.10 53.91 40.19
N HIS A 227 0.48 52.94 40.90
CA HIS A 227 0.83 53.07 42.32
C HIS A 227 1.95 54.10 42.57
N HIS A 228 2.87 54.27 41.63
CA HIS A 228 3.96 55.25 41.72
C HIS A 228 3.60 56.65 41.17
N GLY A 229 2.32 56.89 40.84
CA GLY A 229 1.86 58.21 40.41
C GLY A 229 2.32 58.63 39.02
N VAL A 230 2.75 57.67 38.18
CA VAL A 230 3.08 57.93 36.78
C VAL A 230 1.80 57.78 35.96
N SER A 231 1.33 58.88 35.36
CA SER A 231 0.16 58.87 34.47
C SER A 231 0.50 58.07 33.21
N VAL A 232 -0.13 56.91 33.05
CA VAL A 232 -0.16 56.19 31.78
C VAL A 232 -1.41 56.67 31.07
N GLU A 233 -1.24 57.47 30.02
CA GLU A 233 -2.34 57.83 29.12
C GLU A 233 -2.92 56.53 28.54
N ASP A 234 -4.23 56.33 28.75
CA ASP A 234 -4.96 55.27 28.07
C ASP A 234 -4.98 55.64 26.58
N GLU A 235 -4.10 55.03 25.77
CA GLU A 235 -4.29 55.03 24.33
C GLU A 235 -5.61 54.32 24.02
N GLN A 236 -6.59 55.16 23.78
CA GLN A 236 -7.90 54.87 23.26
C GLN A 236 -7.74 54.08 21.96
N LYS A 237 -8.02 52.78 21.98
CA LYS A 237 -8.30 52.02 20.76
C LYS A 237 -9.63 52.52 20.18
N GLY A 238 -9.56 53.56 19.35
CA GLY A 238 -10.54 53.81 18.29
C GLY A 238 -10.05 53.13 17.00
N GLU A 239 -10.99 52.45 16.35
CA GLU A 239 -11.17 52.14 14.89
C GLU A 239 -9.91 51.96 14.01
N ASP A 240 -9.80 50.92 13.19
CA ASP A 240 -10.53 50.89 11.91
C ASP A 240 -11.07 49.51 11.51
N ASP A 241 -12.27 49.57 10.94
CA ASP A 241 -12.89 48.60 10.05
C ASP A 241 -12.03 48.32 8.79
N GLU A 242 -11.79 47.04 8.49
CA GLU A 242 -12.01 46.39 7.17
C GLU A 242 -11.89 44.87 7.28
#